data_AF-A0A501W989-F1
#
_entry.id   AF-A0A501W989-F1
#
_cell.length_a   1.000
_cell.length_b   1.000
_cell.length_c   1.000
_cell.angle_alpha   90.00
_cell.angle_beta   90.00
_cell.angle_gamma   90.00
#
_symmetry.space_group_name_H-M   'P 1'
#
loop_
_entity.id
_entity.type
_entity.pdbx_description
1 polymer ?
#
loop_
_entity_poly.entity_id
_entity_poly.type
_entity_poly.pdbx_seq_one_letter_code
_entity_poly.pdbx_strand_id
1 'polypeptide(L)'
;MEDQTLVKQAGEYVFRLYKDRLSKKLVYHNYKHTFETVAEAQDLGQRSRITEDQLQDLALAAWFHDTGYVNTYDGHEEESVQIATEWLQEKQYPQERIELIADTIRATQHGREPETLLQELLVDADMSNIGKDTFFATAELLRVEWEIFRDKFFSDSEWEQFQMDFLLSTTFHTNQAQRKFASQLGLNIQEQRSRLSKELEKKKKEEKKHNKTLAQPKRGIETMFRNTYRTHLNLSAIADNKANMMISLNAIIISVIITYLSAKTSTIGIDYTTHRTFLIPIGTLLLTTLGSVVFAIISAQPEVTSFTFKKKRNQKLDTRKVNLLFFGNFTNLPLEEFQNGMHDIMRDKKSLYNNMITDIYYLGEVLSRKYKILRISYTIFMLGLVLTVLGFVYAITSA
;
A
#
# COMPACT_ATOMS: atom_id res chain seq x y z
N MET A 1 -21.69 5.58 -63.16
CA MET A 1 -23.04 5.24 -62.62
C MET A 1 -23.05 3.81 -62.05
N GLU A 2 -22.31 2.87 -62.64
CA GLU A 2 -22.06 1.54 -62.06
C GLU A 2 -21.28 1.57 -60.74
N ASP A 3 -20.27 2.44 -60.60
CA ASP A 3 -19.42 2.54 -59.38
C ASP A 3 -20.18 2.91 -58.09
N GLN A 4 -21.08 3.90 -58.16
CA GLN A 4 -21.96 4.23 -57.02
C GLN A 4 -22.89 3.06 -56.63
N THR A 5 -23.08 2.09 -57.52
CA THR A 5 -23.91 0.92 -57.28
C THR A 5 -23.15 -0.14 -56.47
N LEU A 6 -21.83 -0.31 -56.67
CA LEU A 6 -21.04 -1.33 -55.97
C LEU A 6 -20.80 -0.97 -54.50
N VAL A 7 -20.38 0.27 -54.21
CA VAL A 7 -20.19 0.75 -52.83
C VAL A 7 -21.49 0.68 -52.03
N LYS A 8 -22.63 0.97 -52.66
CA LYS A 8 -23.94 0.82 -52.04
C LYS A 8 -24.26 -0.65 -51.73
N GLN A 9 -23.97 -1.57 -52.65
CA GLN A 9 -24.15 -3.00 -52.41
C GLN A 9 -23.26 -3.51 -51.27
N ALA A 10 -22.03 -2.99 -51.13
CA ALA A 10 -21.15 -3.31 -50.01
C ALA A 10 -21.77 -2.88 -48.68
N GLY A 11 -22.27 -1.64 -48.58
CA GLY A 11 -22.95 -1.16 -47.37
C GLY A 11 -24.19 -1.98 -47.00
N GLU A 12 -25.00 -2.37 -47.99
CA GLU A 12 -26.16 -3.25 -47.76
C GLU A 12 -25.75 -4.66 -47.30
N TYR A 13 -24.66 -5.19 -47.83
CA TYR A 13 -24.09 -6.48 -47.41
C TYR A 13 -23.60 -6.41 -45.96
N VAL A 14 -22.76 -5.43 -45.63
CA VAL A 14 -22.20 -5.24 -44.28
C VAL A 14 -23.31 -5.02 -43.25
N PHE A 15 -24.35 -4.26 -43.60
CA PHE A 15 -25.52 -4.09 -42.73
C PHE A 15 -26.18 -5.43 -42.38
N ARG A 16 -26.41 -6.29 -43.38
CA ARG A 16 -27.01 -7.63 -43.17
C ARG A 16 -26.07 -8.52 -42.37
N LEU A 17 -24.79 -8.54 -42.72
CA LEU A 17 -23.76 -9.31 -42.03
C LEU A 17 -23.74 -8.96 -40.53
N TYR A 18 -23.69 -7.67 -40.18
CA TYR A 18 -23.71 -7.26 -38.79
C TYR A 18 -25.02 -7.52 -38.08
N LYS A 19 -26.15 -7.29 -38.76
CA LYS A 19 -27.47 -7.57 -38.20
C LYS A 19 -27.63 -9.05 -37.82
N ASP A 20 -27.10 -9.95 -38.64
CA ASP A 20 -27.31 -11.38 -38.51
C ASP A 20 -26.25 -12.06 -37.63
N ARG A 21 -25.00 -11.55 -37.62
CA ARG A 21 -23.86 -12.23 -37.00
C ARG A 21 -23.07 -11.44 -35.95
N LEU A 22 -23.10 -10.10 -35.98
CA LEU A 22 -22.29 -9.32 -35.04
C LEU A 22 -22.84 -9.45 -33.61
N SER A 23 -21.94 -9.70 -32.66
CA SER A 23 -22.31 -9.76 -31.25
C SER A 23 -22.88 -8.41 -30.79
N LYS A 24 -24.06 -8.43 -30.15
CA LYS A 24 -24.68 -7.24 -29.53
C LYS A 24 -23.84 -6.61 -28.41
N LYS A 25 -22.78 -7.30 -27.97
CA LYS A 25 -21.84 -6.81 -26.96
C LYS A 25 -20.74 -5.92 -27.54
N LEU A 26 -20.55 -5.91 -28.86
CA LEU A 26 -19.66 -4.97 -29.55
C LEU A 26 -20.34 -3.61 -29.62
N VAL A 27 -20.13 -2.81 -28.58
CA VAL A 27 -20.79 -1.51 -28.41
C VAL A 27 -20.01 -0.38 -29.09
N TYR A 28 -18.74 -0.59 -29.43
CA TYR A 28 -17.92 0.33 -30.20
C TYR A 28 -17.82 -0.13 -31.67
N HIS A 29 -17.26 -1.31 -31.93
CA HIS A 29 -17.04 -1.84 -33.28
C HIS A 29 -18.34 -2.42 -33.84
N ASN A 30 -19.22 -1.52 -34.29
CA ASN A 30 -20.54 -1.84 -34.83
C ASN A 30 -20.83 -1.09 -36.13
N TYR A 31 -22.01 -1.33 -36.71
CA TYR A 31 -22.41 -0.71 -37.98
C TYR A 31 -22.28 0.82 -37.99
N LYS A 32 -22.57 1.49 -36.87
CA LYS A 32 -22.45 2.95 -36.77
C LYS A 32 -20.99 3.39 -36.94
N HIS A 33 -20.06 2.73 -36.25
CA HIS A 33 -18.62 2.99 -36.40
C HIS A 33 -18.18 2.80 -37.86
N THR A 34 -18.49 1.64 -38.46
CA THR A 34 -18.13 1.36 -39.86
C THR A 34 -18.73 2.39 -40.83
N PHE A 35 -19.99 2.77 -40.64
CA PHE A 35 -20.64 3.79 -41.47
C PHE A 35 -19.97 5.17 -41.35
N GLU A 36 -19.59 5.56 -40.13
CA GLU A 36 -18.86 6.82 -39.90
C GLU A 36 -17.46 6.76 -40.52
N THR A 37 -16.72 5.66 -40.36
CA THR A 37 -15.40 5.46 -40.99
C THR A 37 -15.47 5.57 -42.51
N VAL A 38 -16.49 4.98 -43.15
CA VAL A 38 -16.71 5.11 -44.60
C VAL A 38 -16.94 6.56 -45.01
N ALA A 39 -17.78 7.28 -44.28
CA ALA A 39 -18.06 8.69 -44.59
C ALA A 39 -16.80 9.57 -44.47
N GLU A 40 -15.97 9.31 -43.45
CA GLU A 40 -14.70 10.01 -43.26
C GLU A 40 -13.68 9.65 -44.35
N ALA A 41 -13.53 8.37 -44.68
CA ALA A 41 -12.63 7.91 -45.73
C ALA A 41 -12.99 8.53 -47.09
N GLN A 42 -14.28 8.61 -47.41
CA GLN A 42 -14.76 9.26 -48.63
C GLN A 42 -14.47 10.77 -48.66
N ASP A 43 -14.74 11.51 -47.57
CA ASP A 43 -14.44 12.95 -47.50
C ASP A 43 -12.92 13.20 -47.58
N LEU A 44 -12.10 12.43 -46.88
CA LEU A 44 -10.64 12.53 -46.94
C LEU A 44 -10.11 12.20 -48.33
N GLY A 45 -10.61 11.14 -48.97
CA GLY A 45 -10.26 10.75 -50.33
C GLY A 45 -10.58 11.86 -51.35
N GLN A 46 -11.79 12.42 -51.27
CA GLN A 46 -12.19 13.55 -52.13
C GLN A 46 -11.29 14.78 -51.94
N ARG A 47 -10.96 15.14 -50.69
CA ARG A 47 -10.04 16.24 -50.39
C ARG A 47 -8.62 15.98 -50.92
N SER A 48 -8.19 14.73 -50.91
CA SER A 48 -6.90 14.29 -51.44
C SER A 48 -6.85 14.20 -52.97
N ARG A 49 -7.99 14.38 -53.66
CA ARG A 49 -8.11 14.37 -55.12
C ARG A 49 -7.57 13.08 -55.75
N ILE A 50 -7.80 11.95 -55.08
CA ILE A 50 -7.53 10.62 -55.65
C ILE A 50 -8.50 10.33 -56.80
N THR A 51 -8.18 9.35 -57.65
CA THR A 51 -9.04 8.99 -58.78
C THR A 51 -10.38 8.42 -58.31
N GLU A 52 -11.40 8.42 -59.17
CA GLU A 52 -12.71 7.80 -58.84
C GLU A 52 -12.56 6.32 -58.51
N ASP A 53 -11.68 5.62 -59.23
CA ASP A 53 -11.32 4.23 -58.93
C ASP A 53 -10.72 4.07 -57.53
N GLN A 54 -9.72 4.88 -57.18
CA GLN A 54 -9.11 4.83 -55.85
C GLN A 54 -10.11 5.18 -54.74
N LEU A 55 -11.03 6.11 -55.01
CA LEU A 55 -12.08 6.49 -54.07
C LEU A 55 -13.07 5.33 -53.84
N GLN A 56 -13.40 4.59 -54.90
CA GLN A 56 -14.20 3.37 -54.78
C GLN A 56 -13.47 2.31 -53.97
N ASP A 57 -12.19 2.04 -54.25
CA ASP A 57 -11.41 1.04 -53.52
C ASP A 57 -11.27 1.41 -52.04
N LEU A 58 -11.02 2.68 -51.73
CA LEU A 58 -10.99 3.19 -50.36
C LEU A 58 -12.33 3.03 -49.64
N ALA A 59 -13.45 3.33 -50.31
CA ALA A 59 -14.78 3.16 -49.73
C ALA A 59 -15.13 1.68 -49.49
N LEU A 60 -14.72 0.79 -50.40
CA LEU A 60 -14.87 -0.66 -50.22
C LEU A 60 -14.03 -1.15 -49.03
N ALA A 61 -12.75 -0.76 -48.96
CA ALA A 61 -11.89 -1.09 -47.82
C ALA A 61 -12.50 -0.61 -46.49
N ALA A 62 -13.00 0.63 -46.44
CA ALA A 62 -13.66 1.19 -45.27
C ALA A 62 -14.94 0.44 -44.87
N TRP A 63 -15.73 -0.06 -45.83
CA TRP A 63 -16.91 -0.87 -45.51
C TRP A 63 -16.54 -2.20 -44.87
N PHE A 64 -15.44 -2.80 -45.30
CA PHE A 64 -15.06 -4.14 -44.87
C PHE A 64 -14.06 -4.20 -43.71
N HIS A 65 -13.38 -3.10 -43.35
CA HIS A 65 -12.24 -3.13 -42.41
C HIS A 65 -12.50 -3.85 -41.08
N ASP A 66 -13.71 -3.69 -40.53
CA ASP A 66 -14.12 -4.26 -39.24
C ASP A 66 -15.03 -5.50 -39.36
N THR A 67 -15.26 -5.99 -40.59
CA THR A 67 -16.23 -7.08 -40.78
C THR A 67 -15.84 -8.39 -40.10
N GLY A 68 -14.55 -8.61 -39.84
CA GLY A 68 -14.02 -9.76 -39.14
C GLY A 68 -14.42 -9.88 -37.66
N TYR A 69 -14.87 -8.80 -37.03
CA TYR A 69 -15.40 -8.83 -35.66
C TYR A 69 -16.62 -9.77 -35.50
N VAL A 70 -17.26 -10.19 -36.59
CA VAL A 70 -18.32 -11.20 -36.56
C VAL A 70 -17.80 -12.60 -36.18
N ASN A 71 -16.51 -12.89 -36.39
CA ASN A 71 -15.93 -14.21 -36.15
C ASN A 71 -14.79 -14.20 -35.12
N THR A 72 -13.93 -13.17 -35.10
CA THR A 72 -12.82 -13.06 -34.13
C THR A 72 -12.61 -11.61 -33.67
N TYR A 73 -12.09 -11.42 -32.46
CA TYR A 73 -11.74 -10.10 -31.93
C TYR A 73 -10.28 -9.73 -32.24
N ASP A 74 -9.34 -10.57 -31.78
CA ASP A 74 -7.93 -10.41 -32.13
C ASP A 74 -7.69 -11.00 -33.54
N GLY A 75 -7.05 -10.23 -34.42
CA GLY A 75 -6.83 -10.61 -35.82
C GLY A 75 -8.06 -10.47 -36.71
N HIS A 76 -9.01 -9.61 -36.32
CA HIS A 76 -10.22 -9.34 -37.10
C HIS A 76 -9.89 -8.76 -38.49
N GLU A 77 -8.75 -8.11 -38.66
CA GLU A 77 -8.34 -7.52 -39.93
C GLU A 77 -8.11 -8.57 -41.03
N GLU A 78 -7.49 -9.71 -40.70
CA GLU A 78 -7.32 -10.80 -41.69
C GLU A 78 -8.64 -11.49 -42.02
N GLU A 79 -9.54 -11.62 -41.05
CA GLU A 79 -10.88 -12.13 -41.27
C GLU A 79 -11.71 -11.16 -42.13
N SER A 80 -11.59 -9.84 -41.89
CA SER A 80 -12.17 -8.79 -42.71
C SER A 80 -11.69 -8.87 -44.16
N VAL A 81 -10.39 -9.11 -44.35
CA VAL A 81 -9.81 -9.32 -45.69
C VAL A 81 -10.42 -10.55 -46.36
N GLN A 82 -10.59 -11.66 -45.64
CA GLN A 82 -11.21 -12.86 -46.19
C GLN A 82 -12.64 -12.56 -46.66
N ILE A 83 -13.47 -11.95 -45.80
CA ILE A 83 -14.85 -11.58 -46.12
C ILE A 83 -14.92 -10.64 -47.32
N ALA A 84 -14.05 -9.61 -47.35
CA ALA A 84 -13.97 -8.67 -48.46
C ALA A 84 -13.57 -9.34 -49.77
N THR A 85 -12.56 -10.21 -49.73
CA THR A 85 -12.03 -10.92 -50.89
C THR A 85 -13.08 -11.84 -51.51
N GLU A 86 -13.75 -12.65 -50.70
CA GLU A 86 -14.82 -13.54 -51.15
C GLU A 86 -15.96 -12.75 -51.81
N TRP A 87 -16.43 -11.68 -51.16
CA TRP A 87 -17.50 -10.84 -51.69
C TRP A 87 -17.12 -10.14 -52.99
N LEU A 88 -15.89 -9.59 -53.08
CA LEU A 88 -15.43 -8.91 -54.29
C LEU A 88 -15.19 -9.87 -55.46
N GLN A 89 -14.73 -11.10 -55.20
CA GLN A 89 -14.59 -12.14 -56.22
C GLN A 89 -15.96 -12.56 -56.77
N GLU A 90 -16.98 -12.71 -55.93
CA GLU A 90 -18.36 -12.95 -56.37
C GLU A 90 -18.90 -11.82 -57.27
N LYS A 91 -18.44 -10.58 -57.05
CA LYS A 91 -18.76 -9.41 -57.88
C LYS A 91 -17.88 -9.29 -59.12
N GLN A 92 -16.98 -10.23 -59.37
CA GLN A 92 -16.03 -10.23 -60.48
C GLN A 92 -15.14 -8.98 -60.50
N TYR A 93 -14.78 -8.46 -59.31
CA TYR A 93 -13.92 -7.29 -59.19
C TYR A 93 -12.47 -7.63 -59.61
N PRO A 94 -11.70 -6.70 -60.21
CA PRO A 94 -10.34 -7.00 -60.69
C PRO A 94 -9.40 -7.46 -59.57
N GLN A 95 -8.70 -8.58 -59.77
CA GLN A 95 -7.86 -9.21 -58.75
C GLN A 95 -6.80 -8.26 -58.15
N GLU A 96 -6.14 -7.46 -58.98
CA GLU A 96 -5.15 -6.45 -58.52
C GLU A 96 -5.77 -5.42 -57.56
N ARG A 97 -7.04 -5.05 -57.78
CA ARG A 97 -7.75 -4.11 -56.90
C ARG A 97 -8.26 -4.79 -55.63
N ILE A 98 -8.60 -6.08 -55.69
CA ILE A 98 -8.92 -6.87 -54.50
C ILE A 98 -7.71 -6.94 -53.57
N GLU A 99 -6.52 -7.19 -54.12
CA GLU A 99 -5.25 -7.19 -53.35
C GLU A 99 -4.96 -5.82 -52.74
N LEU A 100 -5.16 -4.73 -53.50
CA LEU A 100 -5.05 -3.36 -52.98
C LEU A 100 -6.02 -3.09 -51.81
N ILE A 101 -7.29 -3.49 -51.93
CA ILE A 101 -8.30 -3.34 -50.88
C ILE A 101 -7.90 -4.16 -49.66
N ALA A 102 -7.46 -5.39 -49.85
CA ALA A 102 -7.01 -6.27 -48.79
C ALA A 102 -5.84 -5.64 -48.01
N ASP A 103 -4.81 -5.15 -48.69
CA ASP A 103 -3.67 -4.50 -48.05
C ASP A 103 -4.03 -3.16 -47.39
N THR A 104 -5.03 -2.47 -47.92
CA THR A 104 -5.59 -1.26 -47.31
C THR A 104 -6.27 -1.59 -45.98
N ILE A 105 -7.10 -2.65 -45.94
CA ILE A 105 -7.74 -3.12 -44.70
C ILE A 105 -6.68 -3.51 -43.67
N ARG A 106 -5.65 -4.29 -44.06
CA ARG A 106 -4.62 -4.72 -43.10
C ARG A 106 -3.82 -3.59 -42.47
N ALA A 107 -3.76 -2.42 -43.11
CA ALA A 107 -3.08 -1.26 -42.53
C ALA A 107 -3.80 -0.69 -41.29
N THR A 108 -5.08 -1.03 -41.07
CA THR A 108 -5.80 -0.68 -39.83
C THR A 108 -5.32 -1.48 -38.61
N GLN A 109 -4.54 -2.54 -38.83
CA GLN A 109 -4.01 -3.36 -37.75
C GLN A 109 -3.10 -2.54 -36.81
N HIS A 110 -3.35 -2.67 -35.51
CA HIS A 110 -2.58 -1.94 -34.51
C HIS A 110 -1.07 -2.23 -34.59
N GLY A 111 -0.27 -1.16 -34.70
CA GLY A 111 1.19 -1.23 -34.77
C GLY A 111 1.77 -1.45 -36.16
N ARG A 112 0.92 -1.51 -37.20
CA ARG A 112 1.35 -1.49 -38.60
C ARG A 112 1.38 -0.05 -39.10
N GLU A 113 2.48 0.35 -39.74
CA GLU A 113 2.59 1.67 -40.37
C GLU A 113 1.97 1.64 -41.77
N PRO A 114 1.14 2.61 -42.16
CA PRO A 114 0.63 2.72 -43.52
C PRO A 114 1.75 3.14 -44.48
N GLU A 115 1.84 2.47 -45.63
CA GLU A 115 2.89 2.67 -46.64
C GLU A 115 2.38 3.42 -47.89
N THR A 116 1.07 3.39 -48.13
CA THR A 116 0.45 4.00 -49.31
C THR A 116 -0.60 5.03 -48.91
N LEU A 117 -0.90 5.97 -49.83
CA LEU A 117 -1.90 7.00 -49.58
C LEU A 117 -3.29 6.42 -49.23
N LEU A 118 -3.71 5.31 -49.84
CA LEU A 118 -5.00 4.70 -49.49
C LEU A 118 -4.99 4.14 -48.07
N GLN A 119 -3.88 3.53 -47.66
CA GLN A 119 -3.69 3.04 -46.29
C GLN A 119 -3.70 4.20 -45.29
N GLU A 120 -2.95 5.27 -45.55
CA GLU A 120 -2.95 6.48 -44.72
C GLU A 120 -4.36 7.08 -44.58
N LEU A 121 -5.11 7.16 -45.68
CA LEU A 121 -6.48 7.70 -45.68
C LEU A 121 -7.44 6.82 -44.87
N LEU A 122 -7.33 5.49 -44.96
CA LEU A 122 -8.19 4.59 -44.19
C LEU A 122 -7.85 4.63 -42.70
N VAL A 123 -6.56 4.59 -42.34
CA VAL A 123 -6.10 4.68 -40.95
C VAL A 123 -6.53 6.02 -40.33
N ASP A 124 -6.39 7.13 -41.06
CA ASP A 124 -6.87 8.44 -40.61
C ASP A 124 -8.39 8.48 -40.42
N ALA A 125 -9.15 7.82 -41.29
CA ALA A 125 -10.61 7.74 -41.20
C ALA A 125 -11.06 6.92 -39.99
N ASP A 126 -10.43 5.77 -39.74
CA ASP A 126 -10.73 4.91 -38.59
C ASP A 126 -10.36 5.60 -37.26
N MET A 127 -9.24 6.33 -37.24
CA MET A 127 -8.80 7.11 -36.09
C MET A 127 -9.52 8.46 -35.94
N SER A 128 -10.46 8.80 -36.83
CA SER A 128 -11.12 10.12 -36.88
C SER A 128 -11.81 10.51 -35.58
N ASN A 129 -12.23 9.54 -34.75
CA ASN A 129 -12.92 9.80 -33.49
C ASN A 129 -12.10 10.65 -32.52
N ILE A 130 -10.76 10.59 -32.54
CA ILE A 130 -9.89 11.45 -31.70
C ILE A 130 -10.01 12.94 -32.07
N GLY A 131 -10.44 13.22 -33.29
CA GLY A 131 -10.68 14.54 -33.85
C GLY A 131 -12.13 15.00 -33.80
N LYS A 132 -13.00 14.32 -33.04
CA LYS A 132 -14.43 14.65 -32.89
C LYS A 132 -14.75 15.08 -31.46
N ASP A 133 -15.79 15.88 -31.29
CA ASP A 133 -16.30 16.31 -29.98
C ASP A 133 -16.93 15.14 -29.19
N THR A 134 -17.38 14.10 -29.90
CA THR A 134 -17.90 12.86 -29.31
C THR A 134 -16.85 11.93 -28.73
N PHE A 135 -15.55 12.23 -28.90
CA PHE A 135 -14.42 11.36 -28.52
C PHE A 135 -14.61 10.66 -27.17
N PHE A 136 -14.87 11.42 -26.11
CA PHE A 136 -14.99 10.86 -24.74
C PHE A 136 -16.15 9.90 -24.58
N ALA A 137 -17.28 10.17 -25.25
CA ALA A 137 -18.44 9.28 -25.18
C ALA A 137 -18.16 7.97 -25.92
N THR A 138 -17.53 8.05 -27.09
CA THR A 138 -17.15 6.86 -27.86
C THR A 138 -16.05 6.06 -27.15
N ALA A 139 -15.10 6.72 -26.49
CA ALA A 139 -14.05 6.07 -25.71
C ALA A 139 -14.63 5.18 -24.59
N GLU A 140 -15.67 5.63 -23.89
CA GLU A 140 -16.33 4.78 -22.87
C GLU A 140 -16.97 3.52 -23.48
N LEU A 141 -17.47 3.59 -24.71
CA LEU A 141 -17.95 2.38 -25.42
C LEU A 141 -16.81 1.40 -25.67
N LEU A 142 -15.65 1.90 -26.10
CA LEU A 142 -14.46 1.07 -26.30
C LEU A 142 -13.98 0.44 -24.98
N ARG A 143 -14.00 1.19 -23.88
CA ARG A 143 -13.66 0.69 -22.53
C ARG A 143 -14.53 -0.51 -22.17
N VAL A 144 -15.84 -0.36 -22.28
CA VAL A 144 -16.81 -1.43 -21.98
C VAL A 144 -16.60 -2.64 -22.89
N GLU A 145 -16.31 -2.40 -24.16
CA GLU A 145 -16.06 -3.50 -25.09
C GLU A 145 -14.80 -4.28 -24.74
N TRP A 146 -13.71 -3.60 -24.37
CA TRP A 146 -12.47 -4.24 -23.93
C TRP A 146 -12.61 -5.01 -22.62
N GLU A 147 -13.47 -4.55 -21.71
CA GLU A 147 -13.81 -5.32 -20.51
C GLU A 147 -14.48 -6.66 -20.88
N ILE A 148 -15.31 -6.69 -21.92
CA ILE A 148 -16.07 -7.88 -22.33
C ILE A 148 -15.22 -8.85 -23.15
N PHE A 149 -14.46 -8.35 -24.12
CA PHE A 149 -13.78 -9.19 -25.11
C PHE A 149 -12.30 -9.42 -24.81
N ARG A 150 -11.68 -8.59 -23.97
CA ARG A 150 -10.25 -8.67 -23.66
C ARG A 150 -9.93 -8.84 -22.18
N ASP A 151 -10.93 -8.92 -21.31
CA ASP A 151 -10.78 -8.92 -19.85
C ASP A 151 -9.88 -7.77 -19.34
N LYS A 152 -9.89 -6.63 -20.04
CA LYS A 152 -9.07 -5.44 -19.69
C LYS A 152 -9.90 -4.48 -18.85
N PHE A 153 -9.62 -4.45 -17.56
CA PHE A 153 -10.27 -3.55 -16.60
C PHE A 153 -9.37 -2.38 -16.25
N PHE A 154 -9.94 -1.18 -16.30
CA PHE A 154 -9.27 0.06 -15.90
C PHE A 154 -10.00 0.68 -14.72
N SER A 155 -9.27 1.12 -13.69
CA SER A 155 -9.80 2.16 -12.80
C SER A 155 -9.95 3.47 -13.57
N ASP A 156 -10.77 4.40 -13.08
CA ASP A 156 -10.95 5.71 -13.73
C ASP A 156 -9.61 6.43 -13.92
N SER A 157 -8.71 6.38 -12.93
CA SER A 157 -7.38 6.99 -13.06
C SER A 157 -6.50 6.33 -14.11
N GLU A 158 -6.60 5.00 -14.28
CA GLU A 158 -5.83 4.28 -15.30
C GLU A 158 -6.41 4.52 -16.68
N TRP A 159 -7.74 4.60 -16.80
CA TRP A 159 -8.43 4.90 -18.05
C TRP A 159 -8.10 6.32 -18.54
N GLU A 160 -8.19 7.31 -17.65
CA GLU A 160 -7.85 8.69 -18.00
C GLU A 160 -6.37 8.84 -18.38
N GLN A 161 -5.47 8.06 -17.76
CA GLN A 161 -4.06 8.04 -18.17
C GLN A 161 -3.89 7.37 -19.54
N PHE A 162 -4.54 6.23 -19.76
CA PHE A 162 -4.50 5.50 -21.02
C PHE A 162 -4.98 6.37 -22.20
N GLN A 163 -6.13 7.04 -22.03
CA GLN A 163 -6.68 7.95 -23.05
C GLN A 163 -5.73 9.11 -23.34
N MET A 164 -5.05 9.65 -22.32
CA MET A 164 -4.04 10.68 -22.50
C MET A 164 -2.85 10.18 -23.31
N ASP A 165 -2.32 9.00 -22.98
CA ASP A 165 -1.19 8.40 -23.69
C ASP A 165 -1.56 8.07 -25.14
N PHE A 166 -2.78 7.59 -25.37
CA PHE A 166 -3.33 7.32 -26.69
C PHE A 166 -3.43 8.58 -27.56
N LEU A 167 -4.02 9.67 -27.03
CA LEU A 167 -4.14 10.94 -27.77
C LEU A 167 -2.78 11.58 -28.09
N LEU A 168 -1.77 11.39 -27.23
CA LEU A 168 -0.44 11.95 -27.43
C LEU A 168 0.44 11.11 -28.36
N SER A 169 0.19 9.82 -28.45
CA SER A 169 0.94 8.90 -29.31
C SER A 169 0.35 8.77 -30.72
N THR A 170 -0.92 9.14 -30.90
CA THR A 170 -1.60 9.04 -32.20
C THR A 170 -1.43 10.32 -33.02
N THR A 171 -1.06 10.18 -34.29
CA THR A 171 -0.96 11.29 -35.25
C THR A 171 -1.70 10.97 -36.54
N PHE A 172 -2.39 11.96 -37.11
CA PHE A 172 -2.95 11.84 -38.45
C PHE A 172 -1.84 11.87 -39.51
N HIS A 173 -1.87 10.94 -40.45
CA HIS A 173 -0.86 10.76 -41.49
C HIS A 173 -1.01 11.78 -42.63
N THR A 174 -2.23 11.99 -43.10
CA THR A 174 -2.49 12.85 -44.27
C THR A 174 -2.67 14.32 -43.88
N ASN A 175 -2.24 15.22 -44.77
CA ASN A 175 -2.46 16.66 -44.63
C ASN A 175 -3.95 17.02 -44.52
N GLN A 176 -4.84 16.24 -45.14
CA GLN A 176 -6.28 16.52 -45.12
C GLN A 176 -6.90 16.15 -43.78
N ALA A 177 -6.53 15.01 -43.21
CA ALA A 177 -6.95 14.62 -41.87
C ALA A 177 -6.42 15.60 -40.82
N GLN A 178 -5.15 15.99 -40.90
CA GLN A 178 -4.58 17.01 -40.02
C GLN A 178 -5.36 18.34 -40.08
N ARG A 179 -5.67 18.85 -41.27
CA ARG A 179 -6.45 20.08 -41.43
C ARG A 179 -7.86 19.96 -40.87
N LYS A 180 -8.47 18.79 -40.97
CA LYS A 180 -9.85 18.55 -40.52
C LYS A 180 -9.94 18.35 -39.01
N PHE A 181 -9.02 17.58 -38.43
CA PHE A 181 -9.15 17.03 -37.09
C PHE A 181 -8.20 17.63 -36.05
N ALA A 182 -7.05 18.20 -36.44
CA ALA A 182 -6.02 18.60 -35.48
C ALA A 182 -6.51 19.66 -34.48
N SER A 183 -7.39 20.58 -34.89
CA SER A 183 -7.93 21.60 -33.99
C SER A 183 -8.78 20.97 -32.88
N GLN A 184 -9.66 20.03 -33.23
CA GLN A 184 -10.52 19.36 -32.25
C GLN A 184 -9.71 18.37 -31.40
N LEU A 185 -8.73 17.67 -31.99
CA LEU A 185 -7.78 16.85 -31.25
C LEU A 185 -7.06 17.66 -30.16
N GLY A 186 -6.63 18.88 -30.47
CA GLY A 186 -6.03 19.79 -29.48
C GLY A 186 -6.97 20.13 -28.31
N LEU A 187 -8.25 20.35 -28.59
CA LEU A 187 -9.28 20.56 -27.56
C LEU A 187 -9.49 19.31 -26.71
N ASN A 188 -9.55 18.14 -27.35
CA ASN A 188 -9.71 16.85 -26.66
C ASN A 188 -8.51 16.56 -25.75
N ILE A 189 -7.27 16.83 -26.18
CA ILE A 189 -6.07 16.71 -25.34
C ILE A 189 -6.15 17.63 -24.12
N GLN A 190 -6.60 18.87 -24.29
CA GLN A 190 -6.74 19.82 -23.19
C GLN A 190 -7.78 19.36 -22.16
N GLU A 191 -8.94 18.90 -22.63
CA GLU A 191 -10.00 18.36 -21.77
C GLU A 191 -9.54 17.07 -21.07
N GLN A 192 -8.86 16.17 -21.79
CA GLN A 192 -8.31 14.94 -21.21
C GLN A 192 -7.30 15.23 -20.10
N ARG A 193 -6.42 16.22 -20.29
CA ARG A 193 -5.50 16.68 -19.24
C ARG A 193 -6.23 17.20 -18.01
N SER A 194 -7.34 17.92 -18.20
CA SER A 194 -8.20 18.41 -17.11
C SER A 194 -8.83 17.25 -16.34
N ARG A 195 -9.40 16.26 -17.04
CA ARG A 195 -10.00 15.05 -16.45
C ARG A 195 -8.99 14.23 -15.65
N LEU A 196 -7.83 13.92 -16.24
CA LEU A 196 -6.75 13.24 -15.56
C LEU A 196 -6.30 13.98 -14.30
N SER A 197 -6.14 15.31 -14.36
CA SER A 197 -5.75 16.11 -13.19
C SER A 197 -6.79 16.04 -12.06
N LYS A 198 -8.09 16.02 -12.39
CA LYS A 198 -9.19 15.92 -11.43
C LYS A 198 -9.18 14.56 -10.72
N GLU A 199 -8.98 13.46 -11.45
CA GLU A 199 -8.92 12.12 -10.87
C GLU A 199 -7.67 11.94 -9.98
N LEU A 200 -6.51 12.48 -10.39
CA LEU A 200 -5.31 12.49 -9.55
C LEU A 200 -5.51 13.28 -8.25
N GLU A 201 -6.20 14.43 -8.29
CA GLU A 201 -6.52 15.19 -7.09
C GLU A 201 -7.55 14.49 -6.19
N LYS A 202 -8.53 13.78 -6.77
CA LYS A 202 -9.50 12.96 -6.04
C LYS A 202 -8.80 11.82 -5.30
N LYS A 203 -7.91 11.09 -5.97
CA LYS A 203 -7.09 10.02 -5.37
C LYS A 203 -6.23 10.54 -4.20
N LYS A 204 -5.57 11.70 -4.37
CA LYS A 204 -4.82 12.36 -3.27
C LYS A 204 -5.73 12.76 -2.10
N LYS A 205 -6.97 13.19 -2.35
CA LYS A 205 -7.93 13.55 -1.29
C LYS A 205 -8.41 12.31 -0.54
N GLU A 206 -8.64 11.21 -1.22
CA GLU A 206 -9.03 9.92 -0.63
C GLU A 206 -7.90 9.34 0.22
N GLU A 207 -6.66 9.35 -0.27
CA GLU A 207 -5.47 8.98 0.50
C GLU A 207 -5.31 9.85 1.75
N LYS A 208 -5.54 11.17 1.63
CA LYS A 208 -5.53 12.09 2.79
C LYS A 208 -6.67 11.79 3.78
N LYS A 209 -7.86 11.37 3.32
CA LYS A 209 -8.98 10.98 4.20
C LYS A 209 -8.69 9.67 4.93
N HIS A 210 -8.20 8.65 4.22
CA HIS A 210 -7.79 7.38 4.81
C HIS A 210 -6.66 7.56 5.84
N ASN A 211 -5.73 8.48 5.58
CA ASN A 211 -4.69 8.83 6.55
C ASN A 211 -5.18 9.69 7.73
N LYS A 212 -6.33 10.37 7.62
CA LYS A 212 -6.94 11.13 8.72
C LYS A 212 -7.66 10.23 9.73
N THR A 213 -8.13 9.05 9.33
CA THR A 213 -8.79 8.08 10.23
C THR A 213 -7.82 7.33 11.14
N LEU A 214 -6.51 7.38 10.88
CA LEU A 214 -5.46 6.97 11.83
C LEU A 214 -5.33 8.05 12.94
N ALA A 215 -6.31 8.06 13.83
CA ALA A 215 -6.35 8.72 15.14
C ALA A 215 -5.53 10.02 15.30
N GLN A 216 -5.94 11.16 14.73
CA GLN A 216 -5.39 12.44 15.20
C GLN A 216 -6.32 13.63 15.02
N PRO A 217 -6.28 14.54 16.00
CA PRO A 217 -5.50 15.76 15.84
C PRO A 217 -4.14 15.66 16.53
N LYS A 218 -3.03 15.90 15.80
CA LYS A 218 -1.61 15.65 16.14
C LYS A 218 -1.19 15.78 17.62
N ARG A 219 -1.76 16.77 18.32
CA ARG A 219 -1.56 17.05 19.75
C ARG A 219 -2.06 15.95 20.69
N GLY A 220 -3.07 15.18 20.29
CA GLY A 220 -3.67 14.11 21.08
C GLY A 220 -2.68 12.97 21.32
N ILE A 221 -2.10 12.41 20.25
CA ILE A 221 -1.09 11.34 20.41
C ILE A 221 0.17 11.85 21.10
N GLU A 222 0.67 13.06 20.81
CA GLU A 222 1.85 13.60 21.51
C GLU A 222 1.60 13.74 23.02
N THR A 223 0.39 14.20 23.39
CA THR A 223 -0.04 14.27 24.78
C THR A 223 -0.19 12.87 25.39
N MET A 224 -0.70 11.89 24.65
CA MET A 224 -0.78 10.49 25.09
C MET A 224 0.60 9.91 25.37
N PHE A 225 1.56 10.04 24.44
CA PHE A 225 2.93 9.59 24.66
C PHE A 225 3.53 10.26 25.89
N ARG A 226 3.47 11.60 25.99
CA ARG A 226 3.99 12.34 27.15
C ARG A 226 3.37 11.88 28.48
N ASN A 227 2.05 11.68 28.50
CA ASN A 227 1.35 11.21 29.71
C ASN A 227 1.73 9.77 30.06
N THR A 228 1.90 8.90 29.05
CA THR A 228 2.32 7.52 29.25
C THR A 228 3.74 7.46 29.81
N TYR A 229 4.69 8.20 29.23
CA TYR A 229 6.06 8.32 29.76
C TYR A 229 6.08 8.80 31.22
N ARG A 230 5.32 9.86 31.54
CA ARG A 230 5.18 10.34 32.93
C ARG A 230 4.63 9.27 33.85
N THR A 231 3.65 8.50 33.38
CA THR A 231 3.04 7.40 34.15
C THR A 231 4.07 6.30 34.44
N HIS A 232 4.86 5.86 33.44
CA HIS A 232 5.90 4.86 33.64
C HIS A 232 7.01 5.33 34.59
N LEU A 233 7.48 6.58 34.46
CA LEU A 233 8.47 7.15 35.38
C LEU A 233 7.94 7.21 36.81
N ASN A 234 6.68 7.63 36.99
CA ASN A 234 6.04 7.67 38.30
C ASN A 234 5.88 6.26 38.89
N LEU A 235 5.41 5.28 38.10
CA LEU A 235 5.29 3.90 38.56
C LEU A 235 6.64 3.29 38.95
N SER A 236 7.73 3.63 38.25
CA SER A 236 9.08 3.23 38.64
C SER A 236 9.48 3.84 39.97
N ALA A 237 9.28 5.16 40.14
CA ALA A 237 9.60 5.85 41.39
C ALA A 237 8.80 5.28 42.59
N ILE A 238 7.54 4.90 42.38
CA ILE A 238 6.72 4.23 43.40
C ILE A 238 7.33 2.87 43.77
N ALA A 239 7.80 2.09 42.80
CA ALA A 239 8.45 0.81 43.07
C ALA A 239 9.75 1.01 43.87
N ASP A 240 10.57 1.97 43.48
CA ASP A 240 11.84 2.30 44.16
C ASP A 240 11.58 2.78 45.61
N ASN A 241 10.56 3.63 45.81
CA ASN A 241 10.14 4.06 47.15
C ASN A 241 9.66 2.88 48.01
N LYS A 242 8.88 1.95 47.45
CA LYS A 242 8.43 0.73 48.17
C LYS A 242 9.57 -0.22 48.51
N ALA A 243 10.59 -0.31 47.66
CA ALA A 243 11.80 -1.06 47.93
C ALA A 243 12.60 -0.41 49.07
N ASN A 244 12.80 0.91 49.04
CA ASN A 244 13.46 1.66 50.11
C ASN A 244 12.75 1.52 51.46
N MET A 245 11.42 1.54 51.47
CA MET A 245 10.63 1.28 52.67
C MET A 245 10.90 -0.12 53.24
N MET A 246 10.96 -1.14 52.37
CA MET A 246 11.27 -2.52 52.79
C MET A 246 12.69 -2.68 53.30
N ILE A 247 13.68 -2.00 52.70
CA ILE A 247 15.06 -1.99 53.19
C ILE A 247 15.10 -1.38 54.60
N SER A 248 14.50 -0.20 54.78
CA SER A 248 14.51 0.52 56.07
C SER A 248 13.81 -0.27 57.18
N LEU A 249 12.62 -0.82 56.93
CA LEU A 249 11.87 -1.59 57.94
C LEU A 249 12.66 -2.82 58.40
N ASN A 250 13.21 -3.59 57.47
CA ASN A 250 14.00 -4.76 57.81
C ASN A 250 15.32 -4.38 58.52
N ALA A 251 15.97 -3.28 58.13
CA ALA A 251 17.16 -2.79 58.82
C ALA A 251 16.87 -2.43 60.30
N ILE A 252 15.73 -1.77 60.56
CA ILE A 252 15.28 -1.47 61.93
C ILE A 252 15.05 -2.77 62.71
N ILE A 253 14.34 -3.74 62.12
CA ILE A 253 14.06 -5.03 62.78
C ILE A 253 15.36 -5.77 63.11
N ILE A 254 16.28 -5.88 62.15
CA ILE A 254 17.59 -6.52 62.37
C ILE A 254 18.37 -5.80 63.47
N SER A 255 18.39 -4.46 63.48
CA SER A 255 19.05 -3.68 64.52
C SER A 255 18.48 -3.97 65.91
N VAL A 256 17.15 -3.98 66.06
CA VAL A 256 16.48 -4.28 67.34
C VAL A 256 16.80 -5.71 67.81
N ILE A 257 16.78 -6.70 66.90
CA ILE A 257 17.12 -8.09 67.23
C ILE A 257 18.58 -8.21 67.69
N ILE A 258 19.52 -7.57 66.99
CA ILE A 258 20.94 -7.57 67.36
C ILE A 258 21.13 -6.94 68.74
N THR A 259 20.50 -5.79 69.01
CA THR A 259 20.57 -5.13 70.31
C THR A 259 20.01 -6.03 71.41
N TYR A 260 18.86 -6.67 71.19
CA TYR A 260 18.25 -7.61 72.14
C TYR A 260 19.15 -8.83 72.42
N LEU A 261 19.69 -9.46 71.37
CA LEU A 261 20.60 -10.61 71.48
C LEU A 261 21.90 -10.23 72.20
N SER A 262 22.48 -9.07 71.90
CA SER A 262 23.70 -8.57 72.54
C SER A 262 23.48 -8.26 74.03
N ALA A 263 22.38 -7.59 74.38
CA ALA A 263 22.01 -7.31 75.77
C ALA A 263 21.78 -8.59 76.59
N LYS A 264 21.15 -9.61 76.00
CA LYS A 264 20.89 -10.89 76.68
C LYS A 264 22.15 -11.75 76.82
N THR A 265 23.05 -11.69 75.82
CA THR A 265 24.35 -12.39 75.85
C THR A 265 25.30 -11.80 76.90
N SER A 266 25.22 -10.50 77.14
CA SER A 266 26.06 -9.79 78.12
C SER A 266 25.54 -9.85 79.57
N THR A 267 24.22 -10.02 79.77
CA THR A 267 23.59 -10.06 81.10
C THR A 267 23.38 -11.47 81.66
N ILE A 268 23.43 -12.52 80.82
CA ILE A 268 23.22 -13.91 81.24
C ILE A 268 24.38 -14.76 80.73
N GLY A 269 25.46 -14.79 81.50
CA GLY A 269 26.47 -15.82 81.36
C GLY A 269 25.87 -17.18 81.71
N ILE A 270 25.80 -18.07 80.71
CA ILE A 270 25.66 -19.52 80.88
C ILE A 270 24.25 -20.00 81.30
N ASP A 271 23.23 -19.74 80.47
CA ASP A 271 21.97 -20.53 80.52
C ASP A 271 21.37 -20.73 79.10
N TYR A 272 22.24 -21.06 78.15
CA TYR A 272 21.88 -21.25 76.73
C TYR A 272 21.07 -22.52 76.44
N THR A 273 20.92 -23.42 77.42
CA THR A 273 20.26 -24.72 77.25
C THR A 273 18.74 -24.67 77.47
N THR A 274 18.23 -23.72 78.26
CA THR A 274 16.82 -23.66 78.65
C THR A 274 15.95 -22.82 77.68
N HIS A 275 16.56 -21.98 76.85
CA HIS A 275 15.86 -21.05 75.94
C HIS A 275 15.92 -21.42 74.44
N ARG A 276 16.22 -22.68 74.10
CA ARG A 276 16.34 -23.14 72.71
C ARG A 276 15.07 -22.90 71.90
N THR A 277 13.90 -22.93 72.53
CA THR A 277 12.61 -22.75 71.86
C THR A 277 12.37 -21.32 71.37
N PHE A 278 12.98 -20.29 71.99
CA PHE A 278 12.92 -18.89 71.52
C PHE A 278 13.92 -18.57 70.39
N LEU A 279 14.95 -19.40 70.20
CA LEU A 279 15.89 -19.24 69.08
C LEU A 279 15.24 -19.53 67.73
N ILE A 280 14.23 -20.41 67.70
CA ILE A 280 13.54 -20.78 66.46
C ILE A 280 12.78 -19.57 65.87
N PRO A 281 11.89 -18.88 66.61
CA PRO A 281 11.21 -17.67 66.11
C PRO A 281 12.18 -16.54 65.73
N ILE A 282 13.23 -16.30 66.53
CA ILE A 282 14.23 -15.27 66.24
C ILE A 282 15.01 -15.60 64.96
N GLY A 283 15.43 -16.86 64.80
CA GLY A 283 16.11 -17.32 63.60
C GLY A 283 15.23 -17.25 62.36
N THR A 284 13.96 -17.64 62.45
CA THR A 284 12.97 -17.49 61.37
C THR A 284 12.79 -16.02 60.97
N LEU A 285 12.68 -15.11 61.92
CA LEU A 285 12.57 -13.67 61.64
C LEU A 285 13.84 -13.13 60.96
N LEU A 286 15.02 -13.51 61.44
CA LEU A 286 16.28 -13.06 60.84
C LEU A 286 16.46 -13.58 59.41
N LEU A 287 16.17 -14.86 59.15
CA LEU A 287 16.29 -15.44 57.81
C LEU A 287 15.31 -14.81 56.82
N THR A 288 14.07 -14.58 57.25
CA THR A 288 13.01 -14.02 56.39
C THR A 288 13.18 -12.51 56.16
N THR A 289 13.64 -11.75 57.16
CA THR A 289 13.99 -10.33 57.00
C THR A 289 15.20 -10.17 56.08
N LEU A 290 16.24 -11.00 56.24
CA LEU A 290 17.39 -11.01 55.33
C LEU A 290 16.97 -11.33 53.90
N GLY A 291 16.17 -12.39 53.71
CA GLY A 291 15.63 -12.75 52.39
C GLY A 291 14.82 -11.62 51.76
N SER A 292 13.94 -10.98 52.53
CA SER A 292 13.15 -9.83 52.07
C SER A 292 14.03 -8.65 51.64
N VAL A 293 15.05 -8.29 52.42
CA VAL A 293 15.99 -7.20 52.11
C VAL A 293 16.73 -7.46 50.81
N VAL A 294 17.23 -8.68 50.61
CA VAL A 294 17.98 -9.03 49.38
C VAL A 294 17.12 -8.76 48.15
N PHE A 295 15.86 -9.22 48.13
CA PHE A 295 14.96 -8.94 47.02
C PHE A 295 14.58 -7.45 46.90
N ALA A 296 14.45 -6.73 48.02
CA ALA A 296 14.20 -5.29 47.98
C ALA A 296 15.39 -4.51 47.37
N ILE A 297 16.62 -4.87 47.73
CA ILE A 297 17.85 -4.29 47.16
C ILE A 297 17.94 -4.59 45.67
N ILE A 298 17.71 -5.83 45.25
CA ILE A 298 17.70 -6.21 43.83
C ILE A 298 16.65 -5.40 43.05
N SER A 299 15.46 -5.17 43.64
CA SER A 299 14.42 -4.36 43.00
C SER A 299 14.80 -2.88 42.88
N ALA A 300 15.56 -2.34 43.84
CA ALA A 300 16.01 -0.95 43.84
C ALA A 300 17.26 -0.73 42.96
N GLN A 301 17.96 -1.81 42.60
CA GLN A 301 19.11 -1.74 41.71
C GLN A 301 18.70 -1.25 40.32
N PRO A 302 19.46 -0.32 39.70
CA PRO A 302 19.19 0.10 38.33
C PRO A 302 19.44 -1.07 37.37
N GLU A 303 18.39 -1.61 36.75
CA GLU A 303 18.53 -2.56 35.66
C GLU A 303 18.90 -1.81 34.37
N VAL A 304 20.14 -2.01 33.92
CA VAL A 304 20.53 -1.69 32.54
C VAL A 304 20.21 -2.92 31.68
N THR A 305 19.00 -2.99 31.13
CA THR A 305 18.73 -3.91 30.02
C THR A 305 19.50 -3.41 28.80
N SER A 306 20.76 -3.83 28.64
CA SER A 306 21.47 -3.69 27.38
C SER A 306 21.18 -4.92 26.54
N PHE A 307 20.50 -4.74 25.40
CA PHE A 307 20.50 -5.80 24.40
C PHE A 307 21.89 -5.81 23.76
N THR A 308 22.70 -6.81 24.11
CA THR A 308 23.99 -7.06 23.47
C THR A 308 23.73 -7.51 22.03
N PHE A 309 23.55 -6.56 21.11
CA PHE A 309 23.56 -6.89 19.69
C PHE A 309 24.96 -7.39 19.34
N LYS A 310 25.07 -8.66 18.94
CA LYS A 310 26.27 -9.19 18.28
C LYS A 310 26.49 -8.41 16.98
N LYS A 311 27.26 -7.31 17.03
CA LYS A 311 27.64 -6.49 15.87
C LYS A 311 28.52 -7.37 14.96
N LYS A 312 28.04 -7.75 13.77
CA LYS A 312 28.95 -8.07 12.65
C LYS A 312 29.52 -6.72 12.19
N ARG A 313 30.82 -6.54 12.34
CA ARG A 313 31.57 -5.27 12.32
C ARG A 313 31.38 -4.36 11.09
N ASN A 314 30.71 -4.81 10.01
CA ASN A 314 30.62 -4.11 8.72
C ASN A 314 29.21 -3.94 8.12
N GLN A 315 28.13 -4.01 8.90
CA GLN A 315 26.77 -3.81 8.36
C GLN A 315 26.17 -2.48 8.87
N LYS A 316 25.72 -1.61 7.94
CA LYS A 316 24.95 -0.40 8.29
C LYS A 316 23.74 -0.81 9.12
N LEU A 317 23.58 -0.19 10.29
CA LEU A 317 22.43 -0.42 11.17
C LEU A 317 21.16 -0.08 10.39
N ASP A 318 20.23 -1.04 10.32
CA ASP A 318 18.88 -0.75 9.85
C ASP A 318 18.15 0.02 10.96
N THR A 319 18.21 1.36 10.86
CA THR A 319 17.63 2.32 11.81
C THR A 319 16.12 2.15 12.00
N ARG A 320 15.45 1.37 11.15
CA ARG A 320 14.04 1.02 11.29
C ARG A 320 13.77 -0.10 12.30
N LYS A 321 14.79 -0.86 12.73
CA LYS A 321 14.64 -2.04 13.60
C LYS A 321 15.17 -1.84 15.02
N VAL A 322 15.95 -0.79 15.27
CA VAL A 322 16.57 -0.52 16.57
C VAL A 322 15.85 0.67 17.21
N ASN A 323 15.32 0.49 18.42
CA ASN A 323 14.76 1.61 19.18
C ASN A 323 15.89 2.49 19.71
N LEU A 324 16.10 3.64 19.05
CA LEU A 324 17.15 4.60 19.40
C LEU A 324 16.78 5.51 20.57
N LEU A 325 15.50 5.57 20.96
CA LEU A 325 15.05 6.38 22.10
C LEU A 325 15.34 5.70 23.44
N PHE A 326 15.58 4.37 23.43
CA PHE A 326 15.84 3.61 24.64
C PHE A 326 17.27 3.77 25.16
N PHE A 327 17.40 4.13 26.43
CA PHE A 327 18.68 4.35 27.12
C PHE A 327 19.67 3.19 27.01
N GLY A 328 19.18 1.95 27.18
CA GLY A 328 20.03 0.76 27.10
C GLY A 328 20.56 0.46 25.69
N ASN A 329 19.98 1.06 24.65
CA ASN A 329 20.39 0.85 23.27
C ASN A 329 21.34 1.94 22.78
N PHE A 330 21.00 3.23 22.99
CA PHE A 330 21.82 4.31 22.44
C PHE A 330 23.18 4.46 23.13
N THR A 331 23.30 4.07 24.40
CA THR A 331 24.57 4.10 25.14
C THR A 331 25.62 3.14 24.57
N ASN A 332 25.20 2.17 23.75
CA ASN A 332 26.09 1.24 23.05
C ASN A 332 26.47 1.69 21.62
N LEU A 333 26.05 2.88 21.20
CA LEU A 333 26.28 3.40 19.85
C LEU A 333 27.32 4.53 19.84
N PRO A 334 28.21 4.61 18.82
CA PRO A 334 28.99 5.81 18.53
C PRO A 334 28.08 7.02 18.29
N LEU A 335 28.53 8.21 18.69
CA LEU A 335 27.77 9.45 18.55
C LEU A 335 27.30 9.71 17.10
N GLU A 336 28.15 9.44 16.11
CA GLU A 336 27.83 9.63 14.70
C GLU A 336 26.71 8.68 14.22
N GLU A 337 26.73 7.40 14.64
CA GLU A 337 25.67 6.44 14.33
C GLU A 337 24.34 6.86 14.98
N PHE A 338 24.40 7.37 16.21
CA PHE A 338 23.23 7.89 16.92
C PHE A 338 22.64 9.14 16.24
N GLN A 339 23.47 10.13 15.88
CA GLN A 339 23.02 11.36 15.22
C GLN A 339 22.35 11.05 13.87
N ASN A 340 22.96 10.19 13.06
CA ASN A 340 22.42 9.80 11.76
C ASN A 340 21.07 9.08 11.93
N GLY A 341 20.99 8.12 12.87
CA GLY A 341 19.74 7.43 13.17
C GLY A 341 18.63 8.35 13.69
N MET A 342 18.98 9.33 14.53
CA MET A 342 18.02 10.34 15.01
C MET A 342 17.52 11.23 13.87
N HIS A 343 18.38 11.66 12.94
CA HIS A 343 17.95 12.41 11.77
C HIS A 343 17.02 11.61 10.85
N ASP A 344 17.26 10.31 10.68
CA ASP A 344 16.38 9.42 9.91
C ASP A 344 15.01 9.27 10.56
N ILE A 345 14.97 9.06 11.89
CA ILE A 345 13.73 8.96 12.65
C ILE A 345 12.94 10.28 12.60
N MET A 346 13.62 11.42 12.66
CA MET A 346 12.97 12.74 12.62
C MET A 346 12.36 13.07 11.24
N ARG A 347 12.87 12.45 10.16
CA ARG A 347 12.35 12.64 8.79
C ARG A 347 11.09 11.84 8.50
N ASP A 348 10.91 10.68 9.14
CA ASP A 348 9.73 9.81 8.96
C ASP A 348 8.87 9.71 10.23
N LYS A 349 7.64 10.23 10.15
CA LYS A 349 6.69 10.18 11.27
C LYS A 349 6.35 8.75 11.70
N LYS A 350 6.28 7.80 10.76
CA LYS A 350 5.97 6.41 11.08
C LYS A 350 7.12 5.80 11.90
N SER A 351 8.37 6.05 11.47
CA SER A 351 9.57 5.68 12.22
C SER A 351 9.62 6.28 13.62
N LEU A 352 9.31 7.58 13.77
CA LEU A 352 9.24 8.25 15.07
C LEU A 352 8.25 7.58 16.02
N TYR A 353 6.99 7.41 15.58
CA TYR A 353 5.99 6.78 16.43
C TYR A 353 6.31 5.32 16.74
N ASN A 354 6.84 4.56 15.78
CA ASN A 354 7.26 3.17 16.04
C ASN A 354 8.35 3.08 17.10
N ASN A 355 9.34 3.99 17.07
CA ASN A 355 10.39 4.05 18.10
C ASN A 355 9.79 4.36 19.48
N MET A 356 8.90 5.35 19.58
CA MET A 356 8.23 5.71 20.84
C MET A 356 7.32 4.58 21.39
N ILE A 357 6.60 3.88 20.51
CA ILE A 357 5.78 2.71 20.90
C ILE A 357 6.66 1.60 21.47
N THR A 358 7.76 1.31 20.76
CA THR A 358 8.73 0.29 21.16
C THR A 358 9.36 0.64 22.51
N ASP A 359 9.65 1.93 22.74
CA ASP A 359 10.22 2.42 24.00
C ASP A 359 9.26 2.27 25.18
N ILE A 360 8.00 2.66 25.01
CA ILE A 360 6.96 2.46 26.02
C ILE A 360 6.79 0.97 26.37
N TYR A 361 6.83 0.08 25.38
CA TYR A 361 6.73 -1.36 25.61
C TYR A 361 7.85 -1.86 26.53
N TYR A 362 9.11 -1.50 26.24
CA TYR A 362 10.26 -1.93 27.05
C TYR A 362 10.28 -1.27 28.43
N LEU A 363 9.86 -0.01 28.56
CA LEU A 363 9.65 0.62 29.86
C LEU A 363 8.62 -0.15 30.70
N GLY A 364 7.57 -0.68 30.07
CA GLY A 364 6.60 -1.57 30.72
C GLY A 364 7.19 -2.91 31.17
N GLU A 365 8.05 -3.51 30.35
CA GLU A 365 8.71 -4.79 30.67
C GLU A 365 9.64 -4.68 31.90
N VAL A 366 10.49 -3.65 31.93
CA VAL A 366 11.37 -3.37 33.08
C VAL A 366 10.56 -3.13 34.35
N LEU A 367 9.47 -2.36 34.23
CA LEU A 367 8.57 -2.09 35.35
C LEU A 367 7.92 -3.38 35.89
N SER A 368 7.41 -4.23 35.00
CA SER A 368 6.82 -5.52 35.37
C SER A 368 7.80 -6.39 36.18
N ARG A 369 9.06 -6.44 35.74
CA ARG A 369 10.12 -7.18 36.42
C ARG A 369 10.40 -6.64 37.81
N LYS A 370 10.55 -5.31 37.97
CA LYS A 370 10.69 -4.65 39.29
C LYS A 370 9.53 -4.99 40.23
N TYR A 371 8.28 -4.83 39.78
CA TYR A 371 7.12 -5.13 40.61
C TYR A 371 7.03 -6.61 41.02
N LYS A 372 7.46 -7.54 40.15
CA LYS A 372 7.50 -8.97 40.48
C LYS A 372 8.52 -9.27 41.58
N ILE A 373 9.73 -8.72 41.49
CA ILE A 373 10.79 -8.88 42.49
C ILE A 373 10.35 -8.26 43.83
N LEU A 374 9.76 -7.05 43.78
CA LEU A 374 9.24 -6.38 44.95
C LEU A 374 8.12 -7.20 45.63
N ARG A 375 7.19 -7.77 44.86
CA ARG A 375 6.14 -8.64 45.41
C ARG A 375 6.72 -9.84 46.16
N ILE A 376 7.80 -10.44 45.64
CA ILE A 376 8.49 -11.55 46.31
C ILE A 376 9.07 -11.08 47.65
N SER A 377 9.74 -9.93 47.69
CA SER A 377 10.28 -9.33 48.93
C SER A 377 9.20 -9.14 50.01
N TYR A 378 8.06 -8.55 49.63
CA TYR A 378 6.92 -8.34 50.54
C TYR A 378 6.30 -9.66 51.02
N THR A 379 6.21 -10.65 50.14
CA THR A 379 5.63 -11.96 50.47
C THR A 379 6.50 -12.71 51.48
N ILE A 380 7.82 -12.73 51.26
CA ILE A 380 8.78 -13.33 52.19
C ILE A 380 8.72 -12.63 53.55
N PHE A 381 8.69 -11.30 53.57
CA PHE A 381 8.58 -10.53 54.81
C PHE A 381 7.29 -10.85 55.59
N MET A 382 6.15 -10.81 54.89
CA MET A 382 4.84 -11.04 55.51
C MET A 382 4.72 -12.45 56.07
N LEU A 383 5.12 -13.48 55.29
CA LEU A 383 5.11 -14.85 55.76
C LEU A 383 6.07 -15.05 56.94
N GLY A 384 7.25 -14.45 56.88
CA GLY A 384 8.23 -14.49 57.96
C GLY A 384 7.72 -13.89 59.26
N LEU A 385 7.06 -12.74 59.19
CA LEU A 385 6.45 -12.09 60.36
C LEU A 385 5.36 -12.97 60.97
N VAL A 386 4.45 -13.52 60.17
CA VAL A 386 3.38 -14.40 60.65
C VAL A 386 3.94 -15.66 61.31
N LEU A 387 4.89 -16.35 60.66
CA LEU A 387 5.53 -17.54 61.22
C LEU A 387 6.29 -17.24 62.51
N THR A 388 6.93 -16.07 62.58
CA THR A 388 7.62 -15.62 63.79
C THR A 388 6.66 -15.41 64.95
N VAL A 389 5.54 -14.72 64.73
CA VAL A 389 4.52 -14.50 65.77
C VAL A 389 3.95 -15.83 66.25
N LEU A 390 3.58 -16.73 65.34
CA LEU A 390 3.11 -18.08 65.71
C LEU A 390 4.18 -18.86 66.47
N GLY A 391 5.45 -18.75 66.07
CA GLY A 391 6.58 -19.35 66.75
C GLY A 391 6.76 -18.83 68.18
N PHE A 392 6.61 -17.51 68.40
CA PHE A 392 6.66 -16.94 69.75
C PHE A 392 5.49 -17.40 70.62
N VAL A 393 4.27 -17.46 70.07
CA VAL A 393 3.10 -18.00 70.80
C VAL A 393 3.36 -19.45 71.20
N TYR A 394 3.83 -20.28 70.28
CA TYR A 394 4.18 -21.67 70.57
C TYR A 394 5.28 -21.78 71.63
N ALA A 395 6.35 -20.98 71.51
CA ALA A 395 7.45 -20.97 72.46
C ALA A 395 7.00 -20.56 73.88
N ILE A 396 6.05 -19.62 74.00
CA ILE A 396 5.47 -19.22 75.29
C ILE A 396 4.57 -20.33 75.87
N THR A 397 3.81 -21.05 75.04
CA THR A 397 2.93 -22.13 75.50
C THR A 397 3.64 -23.46 75.80
N SER A 398 4.85 -23.64 75.27
CA SER A 398 5.66 -24.86 75.41
C SER A 398 6.87 -24.70 76.33
N ALA A 399 7.17 -23.46 76.75
CA ALA A 399 8.05 -23.13 77.87
C ALA A 399 7.23 -23.14 79.16
#